data_AF-A0A6M4FR15-F1
#
_entry.id   AF-A0A6M4FR15-F1
#
_cell.length_a   1.000
_cell.length_b   1.000
_cell.length_c   1.000
_cell.angle_alpha   90.00
_cell.angle_beta   90.00
_cell.angle_gamma   90.00
#
_symmetry.space_group_name_H-M   'P 1'
#
loop_
_entity.id
_entity.type
_entity.pdbx_description
1 polymer ?
#
loop_
_entity_poly.entity_id
_entity_poly.type
_entity_poly.pdbx_seq_one_letter_code
_entity_poly.pdbx_strand_id
1 'polypeptide(L)'
;MGQRQEDDVLDLEALIADLVAFHADAEPSPGAPGAAAVRALADGEIEALRERLPGDEDRERLAYLEAWLEQDMARLGPLLEARAALPSWALSHPGSRLGHQGRVLMANAIGRDPEAPGADLPADPASDLAALMVGLEIRGESGLTRQALDLYLRLSGDYELARLLSLYGTCHALSGARRSLRRRPGNGQDPEHPALLAECMGECRRYLALAERIAEFRFPPLVIAVGVSGSGKSRFTSGLVARLGAIRVCSDAERRRLHDLDPVAIHPQGGGDGAAVDIFSDEATERTYRRLASCAGALLDAGIPACVDGTFLCRWQRDLLRQQAEARGLPCLLVSFEADDATLRRRIEKRARRQGSDVARSLGVLSRQQAAFESFADEERLHLVHLDTTADNAAETLADLVNEHVRLTG
;
A
#
# COMPACT_ATOMS: atom_id res chain seq x y z
N MET A 1 25.82 -9.88 -9.09
CA MET A 1 24.87 -9.08 -9.90
C MET A 1 25.21 -9.30 -11.37
N GLY A 2 24.54 -10.27 -12.01
CA GLY A 2 24.64 -10.43 -13.47
C GLY A 2 23.77 -9.36 -14.12
N GLN A 3 24.33 -8.63 -15.08
CA GLN A 3 23.59 -7.71 -15.94
C GLN A 3 22.47 -8.50 -16.64
N ARG A 4 21.22 -8.31 -16.22
CA ARG A 4 20.05 -8.81 -16.98
C ARG A 4 19.87 -7.91 -18.19
N GLN A 5 19.54 -8.52 -19.32
CA GLN A 5 19.39 -7.86 -20.62
C GLN A 5 18.19 -6.91 -20.61
N GLU A 6 18.31 -5.77 -21.31
CA GLU A 6 17.36 -4.63 -21.37
C GLU A 6 15.93 -4.95 -21.89
N ASP A 7 15.58 -6.22 -22.11
CA ASP A 7 14.30 -6.67 -22.69
C ASP A 7 13.49 -7.63 -21.79
N ASP A 8 13.87 -7.78 -20.52
CA ASP A 8 13.19 -8.74 -19.62
C ASP A 8 11.76 -8.26 -19.28
N VAL A 9 10.78 -9.13 -19.54
CA VAL A 9 9.37 -8.89 -19.19
C VAL A 9 9.16 -9.43 -17.78
N LEU A 10 9.12 -8.53 -16.81
CA LEU A 10 8.93 -8.87 -15.40
C LEU A 10 7.45 -9.14 -15.12
N ASP A 11 7.17 -10.17 -14.33
CA ASP A 11 5.86 -10.23 -13.67
C ASP A 11 5.80 -9.23 -12.49
N LEU A 12 4.60 -9.03 -11.94
CA LEU A 12 4.41 -8.04 -10.89
C LEU A 12 5.22 -8.34 -9.62
N GLU A 13 5.35 -9.61 -9.22
CA GLU A 13 6.04 -9.97 -7.98
C GLU A 13 7.55 -9.74 -8.11
N ALA A 14 8.12 -10.14 -9.25
CA ALA A 14 9.51 -9.90 -9.58
C ALA A 14 9.81 -8.39 -9.69
N LEU A 15 8.95 -7.63 -10.40
CA LEU A 15 9.10 -6.17 -10.52
C LEU A 15 9.11 -5.51 -9.15
N ILE A 16 8.18 -5.84 -8.27
CA ILE A 16 8.10 -5.20 -6.95
C ILE A 16 9.30 -5.57 -6.08
N ALA A 17 9.76 -6.82 -6.12
CA ALA A 17 10.98 -7.23 -5.40
C ALA A 17 12.21 -6.46 -5.89
N ASP A 18 12.41 -6.36 -7.21
CA ASP A 18 13.53 -5.63 -7.81
C ASP A 18 13.41 -4.12 -7.55
N LEU A 19 12.20 -3.56 -7.58
CA LEU A 19 11.94 -2.15 -7.29
C LEU A 19 12.24 -1.80 -5.82
N VAL A 20 11.91 -2.69 -4.88
CA VAL A 20 12.24 -2.49 -3.45
C VAL A 20 13.76 -2.57 -3.24
N ALA A 21 14.42 -3.55 -3.85
CA ALA A 21 15.89 -3.66 -3.77
C ALA A 21 16.58 -2.43 -4.37
N PHE A 22 16.12 -1.97 -5.54
CA PHE A 22 16.62 -0.76 -6.18
C PHE A 22 16.51 0.47 -5.27
N HIS A 23 15.37 0.70 -4.64
CA HIS A 23 15.21 1.84 -3.72
C HIS A 23 16.04 1.70 -2.43
N ALA A 24 16.26 0.48 -1.95
CA ALA A 24 17.08 0.23 -0.76
C ALA A 24 18.58 0.45 -1.01
N ASP A 25 19.05 0.11 -2.22
CA ASP A 25 20.47 0.19 -2.60
C ASP A 25 20.83 1.54 -3.26
N ALA A 26 19.84 2.36 -3.60
CA ALA A 26 20.05 3.62 -4.30
C ALA A 26 20.77 4.66 -3.42
N GLU A 27 21.82 5.28 -3.99
CA GLU A 27 22.47 6.42 -3.36
C GLU A 27 21.60 7.69 -3.51
N PRO A 28 21.45 8.50 -2.43
CA PRO A 28 20.75 9.77 -2.51
C PRO A 28 21.36 10.68 -3.58
N SER A 29 20.51 11.15 -4.50
CA SER A 29 20.92 12.10 -5.51
C SER A 29 21.21 13.47 -4.88
N PRO A 30 22.29 14.16 -5.26
CA PRO A 30 22.57 15.51 -4.78
C PRO A 30 21.48 16.48 -5.24
N GLY A 31 20.70 16.99 -4.30
CA GLY A 31 19.54 17.85 -4.52
C GLY A 31 18.40 17.49 -3.58
N ALA A 32 17.36 18.33 -3.51
CA ALA A 32 16.12 17.97 -2.82
C ALA A 32 15.14 17.40 -3.86
N PRO A 33 14.48 16.25 -3.62
CA PRO A 33 13.26 15.90 -4.34
C PRO A 33 12.07 16.74 -3.82
N GLY A 34 12.36 17.63 -2.86
CA GLY A 34 11.47 18.20 -1.85
C GLY A 34 10.30 18.96 -2.43
N ALA A 35 9.54 19.61 -1.55
CA ALA A 35 8.24 20.17 -1.92
C ALA A 35 8.30 21.11 -3.14
N ALA A 36 9.43 21.79 -3.35
CA ALA A 36 9.69 22.62 -4.52
C ALA A 36 9.77 21.85 -5.84
N ALA A 37 10.44 20.68 -5.88
CA ALA A 37 10.54 19.88 -7.10
C ALA A 37 9.17 19.28 -7.47
N VAL A 38 8.45 18.74 -6.49
CA VAL A 38 7.08 18.23 -6.71
C VAL A 38 6.14 19.33 -7.20
N ARG A 39 6.28 20.54 -6.66
CA ARG A 39 5.54 21.72 -7.14
C ARG A 39 5.87 22.06 -8.58
N ALA A 40 7.15 22.11 -8.94
CA ALA A 40 7.56 22.39 -10.32
C ALA A 40 7.01 21.34 -11.31
N LEU A 41 6.99 20.06 -10.92
CA LEU A 41 6.36 18.98 -11.70
C LEU A 41 4.86 19.25 -11.91
N ALA A 42 4.13 19.51 -10.82
CA ALA A 42 2.70 19.77 -10.85
C ALA A 42 2.36 21.00 -11.70
N ASP A 43 3.00 22.14 -11.45
CA ASP A 43 2.76 23.40 -12.14
C ASP A 43 3.04 23.27 -13.65
N GLY A 44 4.12 22.57 -14.02
CA GLY A 44 4.47 22.30 -15.40
C GLY A 44 3.44 21.43 -16.14
N GLU A 45 2.87 20.43 -15.47
CA GLU A 45 1.82 19.58 -16.03
C GLU A 45 0.48 20.32 -16.17
N ILE A 46 0.11 21.12 -15.16
CA ILE A 46 -1.09 21.96 -15.20
C ILE A 46 -1.03 22.96 -16.36
N GLU A 47 0.08 23.69 -16.50
CA GLU A 47 0.19 24.70 -17.56
C GLU A 47 0.15 24.08 -18.96
N ALA A 48 0.87 22.97 -19.16
CA ALA A 48 0.88 22.24 -20.43
C ALA A 48 -0.50 21.67 -20.80
N LEU A 49 -1.33 21.30 -19.82
CA LEU A 49 -2.70 20.87 -20.03
C LEU A 49 -3.63 22.05 -20.35
N ARG A 50 -3.51 23.15 -19.60
CA ARG A 50 -4.33 24.36 -19.74
C ARG A 50 -4.27 24.93 -21.17
N GLU A 51 -3.08 24.93 -21.78
CA GLU A 51 -2.88 25.38 -23.17
C GLU A 51 -3.59 24.49 -24.22
N ARG A 52 -3.83 23.21 -23.91
CA ARG A 52 -4.30 22.21 -24.89
C ARG A 52 -5.77 21.82 -24.70
N LEU A 53 -6.36 22.08 -23.54
CA LEU A 53 -7.74 21.75 -23.22
C LEU A 53 -8.72 22.75 -23.85
N PRO A 54 -9.62 22.31 -24.77
CA PRO A 54 -10.47 23.21 -25.53
C PRO A 54 -11.77 23.65 -24.81
N GLY A 55 -12.33 22.81 -23.92
CA GLY A 55 -13.65 23.02 -23.32
C GLY A 55 -13.62 23.56 -21.89
N ASP A 56 -14.66 24.30 -21.51
CA ASP A 56 -14.79 24.91 -20.16
C ASP A 56 -14.87 23.85 -19.06
N GLU A 57 -15.63 22.77 -19.28
CA GLU A 57 -15.75 21.66 -18.31
C GLU A 57 -14.41 20.99 -18.00
N ASP A 58 -13.61 20.66 -19.02
CA ASP A 58 -12.30 20.04 -18.80
C ASP A 58 -11.33 21.01 -18.09
N ARG A 59 -11.47 22.34 -18.32
CA ARG A 59 -10.68 23.36 -17.61
C ARG A 59 -11.10 23.52 -16.16
N GLU A 60 -12.39 23.44 -15.84
CA GLU A 60 -12.88 23.45 -14.46
C GLU A 60 -12.38 22.24 -13.66
N ARG A 61 -12.39 21.05 -14.28
CA ARG A 61 -11.82 19.83 -13.70
C ARG A 61 -10.33 19.98 -13.41
N LEU A 62 -9.57 20.55 -14.35
CA LEU A 62 -8.15 20.84 -14.14
C LEU A 62 -7.92 21.85 -13.01
N ALA A 63 -8.72 22.91 -12.93
CA ALA A 63 -8.63 23.92 -11.86
C ALA A 63 -8.95 23.34 -10.47
N TYR A 64 -9.90 22.40 -10.39
CA TYR A 64 -10.15 21.65 -9.15
C TYR A 64 -8.93 20.85 -8.71
N LEU A 65 -8.29 20.12 -9.64
CA LEU A 65 -7.09 19.34 -9.35
C LEU A 65 -5.89 20.22 -8.98
N GLU A 66 -5.74 21.38 -9.62
CA GLU A 66 -4.72 22.38 -9.27
C GLU A 66 -4.89 22.87 -7.83
N ALA A 67 -6.10 23.30 -7.45
CA ALA A 67 -6.38 23.74 -6.09
C ALA A 67 -6.16 22.61 -5.05
N TRP A 68 -6.54 21.37 -5.40
CA TRP A 68 -6.28 20.21 -4.55
C TRP A 68 -4.78 19.95 -4.38
N LEU A 69 -4.00 19.99 -5.47
CA LEU A 69 -2.55 19.80 -5.45
C LEU A 69 -1.86 20.85 -4.57
N GLU A 70 -2.27 22.12 -4.65
CA GLU A 70 -1.75 23.18 -3.78
C GLU A 70 -1.95 22.89 -2.29
N GLN A 71 -3.15 22.45 -1.91
CA GLN A 71 -3.49 22.10 -0.53
C GLN A 71 -2.71 20.88 -0.05
N ASP A 72 -2.64 19.82 -0.86
CA ASP A 72 -2.00 18.57 -0.49
C ASP A 72 -0.47 18.72 -0.40
N MET A 73 0.14 19.52 -1.30
CA MET A 73 1.56 19.88 -1.20
C MET A 73 1.87 20.68 0.08
N ALA A 74 1.00 21.60 0.49
CA ALA A 74 1.20 22.34 1.74
C ALA A 74 1.11 21.41 2.96
N ARG A 75 0.14 20.49 2.95
CA ARG A 75 -0.09 19.50 4.01
C ARG A 75 1.06 18.49 4.12
N LEU A 76 1.57 18.01 2.99
CA LEU A 76 2.60 16.97 2.90
C LEU A 76 4.02 17.53 2.81
N GLY A 77 4.19 18.85 2.71
CA GLY A 77 5.48 19.53 2.61
C GLY A 77 6.52 19.04 3.62
N PRO A 78 6.23 18.98 4.94
CA PRO A 78 7.19 18.47 5.92
C PRO A 78 7.64 17.02 5.66
N LEU A 79 6.76 16.17 5.14
CA LEU A 79 7.09 14.79 4.80
C LEU A 79 7.95 14.73 3.52
N LEU A 80 7.65 15.56 2.52
CA LEU A 80 8.45 15.68 1.30
C LEU A 80 9.88 16.15 1.60
N GLU A 81 10.05 17.10 2.52
CA GLU A 81 11.38 17.59 2.93
C GLU A 81 12.16 16.57 3.78
N ALA A 82 11.47 15.70 4.51
CA ALA A 82 12.11 14.68 5.34
C ALA A 82 12.63 13.48 4.55
N ARG A 83 12.29 13.35 3.26
CA ARG A 83 12.59 12.18 2.44
C ARG A 83 13.77 12.40 1.50
N ALA A 84 14.51 11.32 1.25
CA ALA A 84 15.69 11.34 0.40
C ALA A 84 15.31 11.36 -1.09
N ALA A 85 16.02 12.16 -1.88
CA ALA A 85 15.96 12.14 -3.34
C ALA A 85 16.65 10.89 -3.85
N LEU A 86 15.93 9.98 -4.49
CA LEU A 86 16.49 8.79 -5.11
C LEU A 86 16.35 8.86 -6.65
N PRO A 87 17.20 8.16 -7.40
CA PRO A 87 16.98 7.93 -8.82
C PRO A 87 15.66 7.19 -9.05
N SER A 88 15.01 7.46 -10.18
CA SER A 88 13.80 6.73 -10.60
C SER A 88 14.15 5.46 -11.37
N TRP A 89 13.48 4.36 -11.03
CA TRP A 89 13.52 3.10 -11.77
C TRP A 89 13.23 3.31 -13.24
N ALA A 90 12.27 4.17 -13.59
CA ALA A 90 11.90 4.39 -14.99
C ALA A 90 13.05 4.97 -15.82
N LEU A 91 13.87 5.82 -15.22
CA LEU A 91 15.03 6.44 -15.87
C LEU A 91 16.25 5.52 -15.85
N SER A 92 16.44 4.74 -14.78
CA SER A 92 17.53 3.78 -14.64
C SER A 92 17.31 2.51 -15.47
N HIS A 93 16.05 2.11 -15.71
CA HIS A 93 15.67 0.90 -16.41
C HIS A 93 14.59 1.19 -17.49
N PRO A 94 14.89 2.05 -18.49
CA PRO A 94 13.90 2.52 -19.45
C PRO A 94 13.31 1.41 -20.31
N GLY A 95 14.06 0.33 -20.56
CA GLY A 95 13.64 -0.84 -21.33
C GLY A 95 12.89 -1.92 -20.53
N SER A 96 12.80 -1.79 -19.20
CA SER A 96 12.09 -2.77 -18.36
C SER A 96 10.61 -2.82 -18.73
N ARG A 97 10.01 -4.02 -18.80
CA ARG A 97 8.59 -4.19 -19.18
C ARG A 97 7.83 -4.92 -18.10
N LEU A 98 6.57 -4.55 -17.89
CA LEU A 98 5.65 -5.29 -17.02
C LEU A 98 4.76 -6.21 -17.86
N GLY A 99 4.78 -7.49 -17.54
CA GLY A 99 3.91 -8.51 -18.11
C GLY A 99 2.92 -9.09 -17.10
N HIS A 100 1.79 -9.57 -17.60
CA HIS A 100 0.82 -10.32 -16.80
C HIS A 100 0.11 -11.33 -17.70
N GLN A 101 0.08 -12.61 -17.31
CA GLN A 101 -0.61 -13.66 -18.08
C GLN A 101 -0.21 -13.72 -19.58
N GLY A 102 1.08 -13.55 -19.88
CA GLY A 102 1.60 -13.64 -21.25
C GLY A 102 1.37 -12.41 -22.13
N ARG A 103 0.74 -11.34 -21.63
CA ARG A 103 0.66 -10.03 -22.30
C ARG A 103 1.59 -9.01 -21.65
N VAL A 104 2.20 -8.15 -22.47
CA VAL A 104 2.91 -6.95 -21.99
C VAL A 104 1.88 -5.88 -21.65
N LEU A 105 1.83 -5.45 -20.39
CA LEU A 105 0.95 -4.39 -19.91
C LEU A 105 1.59 -3.01 -20.14
N MET A 106 2.88 -2.86 -19.84
CA MET A 106 3.58 -1.59 -19.93
C MET A 106 4.98 -1.76 -20.52
N ALA A 107 5.35 -0.84 -21.43
CA ALA A 107 6.63 -0.83 -22.12
C ALA A 107 7.79 -0.29 -21.26
N ASN A 108 7.48 0.60 -20.31
CA ASN A 108 8.31 0.87 -19.14
C ASN A 108 7.60 0.23 -17.94
N ALA A 109 8.30 -0.56 -17.12
CA ALA A 109 7.66 -1.45 -16.16
C ALA A 109 6.84 -0.73 -15.09
N ILE A 110 7.13 0.55 -14.82
CA ILE A 110 6.37 1.39 -13.88
C ILE A 110 5.57 2.50 -14.57
N GLY A 111 5.57 2.59 -15.90
CA GLY A 111 4.68 3.47 -16.66
C GLY A 111 4.92 4.99 -16.54
N ARG A 112 5.95 5.42 -15.80
CA ARG A 112 6.34 6.84 -15.67
C ARG A 112 6.70 7.44 -17.03
N ASP A 113 6.33 8.69 -17.24
CA ASP A 113 6.66 9.43 -18.47
C ASP A 113 8.08 10.01 -18.37
N PRO A 114 9.06 9.55 -19.17
CA PRO A 114 10.40 10.14 -19.18
C PRO A 114 10.44 11.52 -19.85
N GLU A 115 9.39 11.91 -20.57
CA GLU A 115 9.30 13.22 -21.23
C GLU A 115 8.39 14.22 -20.48
N ALA A 116 7.99 13.90 -19.25
CA ALA A 116 7.28 14.84 -18.40
C ALA A 116 8.17 16.04 -18.03
N PRO A 117 7.61 17.25 -17.89
CA PRO A 117 8.33 18.37 -17.28
C PRO A 117 8.92 17.92 -15.95
N GLY A 118 10.23 18.13 -15.76
CA GLY A 118 10.97 17.71 -14.56
C GLY A 118 11.14 16.20 -14.38
N ALA A 119 10.92 15.38 -15.41
CA ALA A 119 11.16 13.94 -15.34
C ALA A 119 12.61 13.59 -14.93
N ASP A 120 13.57 14.47 -15.20
CA ASP A 120 14.98 14.41 -14.85
C ASP A 120 15.28 14.83 -13.40
N LEU A 121 14.31 15.39 -12.68
CA LEU A 121 14.46 15.71 -11.27
C LEU A 121 14.53 14.43 -10.42
N PRO A 122 15.32 14.41 -9.34
CA PRO A 122 15.33 13.32 -8.39
C PRO A 122 13.92 13.04 -7.84
N ALA A 123 13.62 11.78 -7.60
CA ALA A 123 12.28 11.32 -7.24
C ALA A 123 12.25 10.66 -5.87
N ASP A 124 11.07 10.66 -5.28
CA ASP A 124 10.78 9.79 -4.14
C ASP A 124 10.39 8.39 -4.63
N PRO A 125 10.74 7.30 -3.92
CA PRO A 125 10.18 5.98 -4.19
C PRO A 125 8.65 5.94 -4.29
N ALA A 126 7.96 6.83 -3.58
CA ALA A 126 6.51 7.00 -3.65
C ALA A 126 6.05 7.44 -5.04
N SER A 127 6.87 8.21 -5.75
CA SER A 127 6.60 8.64 -7.12
C SER A 127 6.66 7.45 -8.08
N ASP A 128 7.65 6.58 -7.95
CA ASP A 128 7.77 5.40 -8.81
C ASP A 128 6.65 4.39 -8.55
N LEU A 129 6.30 4.16 -7.28
CA LEU A 129 5.16 3.32 -6.94
C LEU A 129 3.84 3.93 -7.45
N ALA A 130 3.64 5.23 -7.29
CA ALA A 130 2.46 5.92 -7.78
C ALA A 130 2.34 5.86 -9.32
N ALA A 131 3.45 5.99 -10.05
CA ALA A 131 3.46 5.84 -11.51
C ALA A 131 3.00 4.43 -11.93
N LEU A 132 3.52 3.39 -11.26
CA LEU A 132 3.10 2.00 -11.49
C LEU A 132 1.60 1.83 -11.24
N MET A 133 1.11 2.37 -10.12
CA MET A 133 -0.31 2.31 -9.76
C MET A 133 -1.20 3.01 -10.79
N VAL A 134 -0.84 4.22 -11.24
CA VAL A 134 -1.56 4.96 -12.29
C VAL A 134 -1.58 4.17 -13.60
N GLY A 135 -0.43 3.59 -13.98
CA GLY A 135 -0.31 2.77 -15.19
C GLY A 135 -1.18 1.51 -15.18
N LEU A 136 -1.36 0.88 -14.01
CA LEU A 136 -2.26 -0.26 -13.81
C LEU A 136 -3.73 0.17 -13.79
N GLU A 137 -4.08 1.21 -13.03
CA GLU A 137 -5.46 1.70 -12.90
C GLU A 137 -6.05 2.19 -14.22
N ILE A 138 -5.28 2.92 -15.04
CA ILE A 138 -5.78 3.41 -16.33
C ILE A 138 -6.09 2.26 -17.31
N ARG A 139 -5.52 1.07 -17.09
CA ARG A 139 -5.78 -0.16 -17.85
C ARG A 139 -6.87 -1.04 -17.23
N GLY A 140 -7.46 -0.62 -16.12
CA GLY A 140 -8.48 -1.40 -15.40
C GLY A 140 -7.92 -2.55 -14.55
N GLU A 141 -6.61 -2.55 -14.28
CA GLU A 141 -5.94 -3.62 -13.53
C GLU A 141 -5.93 -3.36 -12.02
N SER A 142 -7.06 -2.95 -11.43
CA SER A 142 -7.15 -2.55 -10.01
C SER A 142 -6.83 -3.68 -9.03
N GLY A 143 -6.91 -4.94 -9.45
CA GLY A 143 -6.40 -6.08 -8.68
C GLY A 143 -4.88 -6.05 -8.55
N LEU A 144 -4.18 -5.81 -9.66
CA LEU A 144 -2.72 -5.70 -9.69
C LEU A 144 -2.24 -4.44 -8.96
N THR A 145 -2.96 -3.32 -9.06
CA THR A 145 -2.62 -2.10 -8.30
C THR A 145 -2.56 -2.37 -6.80
N ARG A 146 -3.59 -3.05 -6.26
CA ARG A 146 -3.67 -3.39 -4.83
C ARG A 146 -2.59 -4.38 -4.42
N GLN A 147 -2.30 -5.36 -5.27
CA GLN A 147 -1.21 -6.30 -5.04
C GLN A 147 0.16 -5.60 -5.05
N ALA A 148 0.39 -4.68 -5.98
CA ALA A 148 1.62 -3.90 -6.10
C ALA A 148 1.89 -3.11 -4.81
N LEU A 149 0.87 -2.37 -4.35
CA LEU A 149 0.94 -1.57 -3.12
C LEU A 149 1.20 -2.45 -1.88
N ASP A 150 0.43 -3.51 -1.71
CA ASP A 150 0.57 -4.43 -0.57
C ASP A 150 1.94 -5.13 -0.55
N LEU A 151 2.41 -5.61 -1.70
CA LEU A 151 3.75 -6.22 -1.79
C LEU A 151 4.85 -5.21 -1.50
N TYR A 152 4.78 -4.03 -2.10
CA TYR A 152 5.82 -3.01 -1.94
C TYR A 152 5.95 -2.59 -0.47
N LEU A 153 4.83 -2.23 0.18
CA LEU A 153 4.84 -1.81 1.58
C LEU A 153 5.29 -2.91 2.53
N ARG A 154 4.90 -4.17 2.28
CA ARG A 154 5.32 -5.30 3.11
C ARG A 154 6.80 -5.62 2.98
N LEU A 155 7.38 -5.45 1.78
CA LEU A 155 8.79 -5.70 1.52
C LEU A 155 9.67 -4.53 1.99
N SER A 156 9.33 -3.29 1.64
CA SER A 156 10.09 -2.10 2.04
C SER A 156 9.93 -1.76 3.52
N GLY A 157 8.75 -1.97 4.09
CA GLY A 157 8.41 -1.50 5.43
C GLY A 157 8.22 0.02 5.53
N ASP A 158 8.28 0.74 4.40
CA ASP A 158 8.05 2.19 4.34
C ASP A 158 6.56 2.49 4.19
N TYR A 159 5.80 2.28 5.27
CA TYR A 159 4.37 2.61 5.30
C TYR A 159 4.10 4.12 5.27
N GLU A 160 5.08 4.94 5.64
CA GLU A 160 4.95 6.40 5.65
C GLU A 160 4.82 6.96 4.23
N LEU A 161 5.49 6.33 3.26
CA LEU A 161 5.39 6.63 1.83
C LEU A 161 3.95 6.58 1.30
N ALA A 162 3.08 5.78 1.91
CA ALA A 162 1.69 5.67 1.49
C ALA A 162 0.97 7.03 1.48
N ARG A 163 1.36 7.93 2.41
CA ARG A 163 0.80 9.29 2.54
C ARG A 163 1.07 10.19 1.34
N LEU A 164 2.05 9.86 0.50
CA LEU A 164 2.45 10.62 -0.68
C LEU A 164 1.84 10.07 -1.98
N LEU A 165 1.19 8.91 -1.94
CA LEU A 165 0.70 8.23 -3.16
C LEU A 165 -0.42 8.98 -3.85
N SER A 166 -1.29 9.68 -3.11
CA SER A 166 -2.35 10.51 -3.71
C SER A 166 -1.75 11.68 -4.50
N LEU A 167 -0.78 12.36 -3.89
CA LEU A 167 -0.08 13.49 -4.49
C LEU A 167 0.65 13.08 -5.76
N TYR A 168 1.57 12.11 -5.67
CA TYR A 168 2.32 11.65 -6.84
C TYR A 168 1.42 10.97 -7.87
N GLY A 169 0.41 10.22 -7.45
CA GLY A 169 -0.54 9.56 -8.36
C GLY A 169 -1.32 10.58 -9.17
N THR A 170 -1.72 11.69 -8.55
CA THR A 170 -2.37 12.81 -9.25
C THR A 170 -1.42 13.44 -10.27
N CYS A 171 -0.17 13.73 -9.90
CA CYS A 171 0.83 14.25 -10.83
C CYS A 171 1.05 13.31 -12.03
N HIS A 172 1.24 12.01 -11.80
CA HIS A 172 1.43 11.02 -12.87
C HIS A 172 0.20 10.85 -13.76
N ALA A 173 -1.01 10.96 -13.19
CA ALA A 173 -2.24 10.97 -13.97
C ALA A 173 -2.31 12.21 -14.87
N LEU A 174 -1.93 13.40 -14.38
CA LEU A 174 -1.84 14.61 -15.20
C LEU A 174 -0.78 14.48 -16.30
N SER A 175 0.38 13.90 -16.02
CA SER A 175 1.39 13.56 -17.05
C SER A 175 0.81 12.64 -18.12
N GLY A 176 0.01 11.65 -17.73
CA GLY A 176 -0.74 10.79 -18.65
C GLY A 176 -1.72 11.56 -19.53
N ALA A 177 -2.50 12.47 -18.92
CA ALA A 177 -3.44 13.34 -19.63
C ALA A 177 -2.73 14.25 -20.64
N ARG A 178 -1.59 14.85 -20.26
CA ARG A 178 -0.80 15.69 -21.16
C ARG A 178 -0.27 14.87 -22.34
N ARG A 179 0.28 13.68 -22.05
CA ARG A 179 0.85 12.78 -23.06
C ARG A 179 -0.19 12.35 -24.10
N SER A 180 -1.43 12.07 -23.68
CA SER A 180 -2.49 11.72 -24.63
C SER A 180 -2.82 12.88 -25.56
N LEU A 181 -2.74 14.13 -25.07
CA LEU A 181 -2.94 15.32 -25.89
C LEU A 181 -1.75 15.63 -26.80
N ARG A 182 -0.53 15.15 -26.54
CA ARG A 182 0.65 15.39 -27.42
C ARG A 182 0.45 14.85 -28.84
N ARG A 183 -0.32 13.78 -28.99
CA ARG A 183 -0.64 13.15 -30.29
C ARG A 183 -1.63 13.98 -31.13
N ARG A 184 -2.18 15.07 -30.58
CA ARG A 184 -3.09 15.98 -31.29
C ARG A 184 -2.34 16.76 -32.38
N PRO A 185 -2.84 16.78 -33.64
CA PRO A 185 -2.32 17.66 -34.69
C PRO A 185 -2.42 19.13 -34.28
N GLY A 186 -1.42 19.94 -34.64
CA GLY A 186 -1.41 21.38 -34.33
C GLY A 186 -2.57 22.13 -34.97
N ASN A 187 -2.94 23.28 -34.38
CA ASN A 187 -3.94 24.17 -34.98
C ASN A 187 -3.44 24.64 -36.36
N GLY A 188 -4.07 24.15 -37.43
CA GLY A 188 -3.77 24.56 -38.81
C GLY A 188 -3.31 23.44 -39.76
N GLN A 189 -3.19 22.19 -39.31
CA GLN A 189 -2.97 21.04 -40.20
C GLN A 189 -4.23 20.17 -40.25
N ASP A 190 -4.87 20.22 -41.41
CA ASP A 190 -6.04 19.48 -41.94
C ASP A 190 -7.17 19.04 -40.97
N PRO A 191 -8.44 19.38 -41.26
CA PRO A 191 -9.63 18.87 -40.55
C PRO A 191 -9.89 17.36 -40.73
N GLU A 192 -8.93 16.57 -41.19
CA GLU A 192 -9.12 15.20 -41.69
C GLU A 192 -9.11 14.08 -40.64
N HIS A 193 -8.85 14.35 -39.36
CA HIS A 193 -8.89 13.28 -38.33
C HIS A 193 -9.73 13.59 -37.07
N PRO A 194 -11.05 13.84 -37.20
CA PRO A 194 -11.95 13.95 -36.05
C PRO A 194 -11.88 12.75 -35.08
N ALA A 195 -11.63 11.55 -35.61
CA ALA A 195 -11.52 10.33 -34.82
C ALA A 195 -10.27 10.33 -33.91
N LEU A 196 -9.10 10.75 -34.42
CA LEU A 196 -7.87 10.84 -33.63
C LEU A 196 -8.02 11.89 -32.52
N LEU A 197 -8.64 13.03 -32.82
CA LEU A 197 -8.93 14.06 -31.82
C LEU A 197 -9.85 13.52 -30.72
N ALA A 198 -10.93 12.83 -31.10
CA ALA A 198 -11.85 12.21 -30.16
C ALA A 198 -11.16 11.16 -29.28
N GLU A 199 -10.25 10.35 -29.85
CA GLU A 199 -9.46 9.36 -29.11
C GLU A 199 -8.52 10.03 -28.10
N CYS A 200 -7.73 11.02 -28.52
CA CYS A 200 -6.79 11.74 -27.65
C CYS A 200 -7.52 12.43 -26.49
N MET A 201 -8.66 13.06 -26.78
CA MET A 201 -9.51 13.70 -25.77
C MET A 201 -10.16 12.68 -24.84
N GLY A 202 -10.64 11.55 -25.37
CA GLY A 202 -11.18 10.45 -24.57
C GLY A 202 -10.15 9.90 -23.60
N GLU A 203 -8.91 9.70 -24.05
CA GLU A 203 -7.80 9.28 -23.19
C GLU A 203 -7.43 10.34 -22.14
N CYS A 204 -7.37 11.62 -22.53
CA CYS A 204 -7.11 12.73 -21.61
C CYS A 204 -8.14 12.74 -20.46
N ARG A 205 -9.42 12.65 -20.80
CA ARG A 205 -10.52 12.65 -19.82
C ARG A 205 -10.49 11.42 -18.91
N ARG A 206 -10.03 10.26 -19.41
CA ARG A 206 -9.83 9.06 -18.56
C ARG A 206 -8.75 9.32 -17.50
N TYR A 207 -7.66 9.97 -17.86
CA TYR A 207 -6.61 10.34 -16.91
C TYR A 207 -7.07 11.42 -15.92
N LEU A 208 -7.78 12.47 -16.37
CA LEU A 208 -8.37 13.47 -15.46
C LEU A 208 -9.35 12.80 -14.47
N ALA A 209 -10.18 11.87 -14.94
CA ALA A 209 -11.09 11.13 -14.07
C ALA A 209 -10.34 10.22 -13.08
N LEU A 210 -9.19 9.68 -13.47
CA LEU A 210 -8.34 8.91 -12.56
C LEU A 210 -7.70 9.83 -11.50
N ALA A 211 -7.19 10.99 -11.90
CA ALA A 211 -6.63 11.99 -11.00
C ALA A 211 -7.66 12.43 -9.94
N GLU A 212 -8.90 12.71 -10.36
CA GLU A 212 -10.01 13.06 -9.45
C GLU A 212 -10.33 11.94 -8.45
N ARG A 213 -10.35 10.67 -8.90
CA ARG A 213 -10.58 9.52 -8.00
C ARG A 213 -9.43 9.28 -7.02
N ILE A 214 -8.20 9.64 -7.39
CA ILE A 214 -7.04 9.56 -6.51
C ILE A 214 -7.06 10.70 -5.49
N ALA A 215 -7.47 11.90 -5.91
CA ALA A 215 -7.61 13.10 -5.08
C ALA A 215 -8.81 13.04 -4.11
N GLU A 216 -9.76 12.11 -4.33
CA GLU A 216 -10.93 11.94 -3.48
C GLU A 216 -10.54 11.52 -2.06
N PHE A 217 -10.98 12.31 -1.08
CA PHE A 217 -10.76 12.02 0.33
C PHE A 217 -11.58 10.80 0.77
N ARG A 218 -10.99 9.92 1.57
CA ARG A 218 -11.62 8.68 2.05
C ARG A 218 -11.54 8.58 3.56
N PHE A 219 -12.53 7.90 4.14
CA PHE A 219 -12.58 7.57 5.57
C PHE A 219 -12.32 6.07 5.74
N PRO A 220 -11.04 5.64 5.71
CA PRO A 220 -10.70 4.22 5.77
C PRO A 220 -10.95 3.64 7.17
N PRO A 221 -11.48 2.41 7.29
CA PRO A 221 -11.53 1.71 8.56
C PRO A 221 -10.18 1.14 8.97
N LEU A 222 -10.00 1.01 10.29
CA LEU A 222 -8.98 0.18 10.91
C LEU A 222 -9.61 -1.14 11.38
N VAL A 223 -9.10 -2.26 10.87
CA VAL A 223 -9.47 -3.61 11.33
C VAL A 223 -8.34 -4.18 12.18
N ILE A 224 -8.66 -4.59 13.40
CA ILE A 224 -7.74 -5.22 14.34
C ILE A 224 -8.09 -6.70 14.44
N ALA A 225 -7.23 -7.58 13.92
CA ALA A 225 -7.44 -9.02 13.97
C ALA A 225 -6.93 -9.61 15.29
N VAL A 226 -7.85 -9.96 16.18
CA VAL A 226 -7.57 -10.49 17.53
C VAL A 226 -7.68 -12.01 17.54
N GLY A 227 -6.77 -12.69 18.26
CA GLY A 227 -6.86 -14.13 18.47
C GLY A 227 -5.50 -14.81 18.65
N VAL A 228 -5.50 -16.04 19.15
CA VAL A 228 -4.28 -16.81 19.41
C VAL A 228 -3.71 -17.46 18.15
N SER A 229 -2.49 -17.98 18.22
CA SER A 229 -1.88 -18.79 17.16
C SER A 229 -2.78 -19.97 16.80
N GLY A 230 -2.95 -20.24 15.50
CA GLY A 230 -3.81 -21.33 15.02
C GLY A 230 -5.29 -20.96 14.88
N SER A 231 -5.74 -19.79 15.35
CA SER A 231 -7.15 -19.38 15.23
C SER A 231 -7.58 -19.00 13.82
N GLY A 232 -6.66 -18.94 12.85
CA GLY A 232 -7.00 -18.73 11.44
C GLY A 232 -6.92 -17.28 10.95
N LYS A 233 -6.63 -16.29 11.82
CA LYS A 233 -6.46 -14.86 11.46
C LYS A 233 -5.83 -14.64 10.09
N SER A 234 -4.60 -15.08 9.90
CA SER A 234 -3.83 -14.84 8.68
C SER A 234 -4.45 -15.42 7.41
N ARG A 235 -5.33 -16.42 7.50
CA ARG A 235 -6.10 -16.93 6.36
C ARG A 235 -7.22 -15.95 5.99
N PHE A 236 -7.96 -15.47 6.98
CA PHE A 236 -9.12 -14.61 6.76
C PHE A 236 -8.72 -13.15 6.51
N THR A 237 -7.69 -12.63 7.17
CA THR A 237 -7.16 -11.28 6.93
C THR A 237 -6.64 -11.14 5.50
N SER A 238 -6.01 -12.17 4.92
CA SER A 238 -5.63 -12.16 3.49
C SER A 238 -6.83 -12.01 2.56
N GLY A 239 -7.97 -12.65 2.87
CA GLY A 239 -9.19 -12.52 2.08
C GLY A 239 -9.86 -11.15 2.24
N LEU A 240 -9.80 -10.60 3.46
CA LEU A 240 -10.34 -9.28 3.78
C LEU A 240 -9.63 -8.15 3.03
N VAL A 241 -8.29 -8.19 3.01
CA VAL A 241 -7.40 -7.32 2.21
C VAL A 241 -7.86 -7.26 0.76
N ALA A 242 -8.13 -8.41 0.15
CA ALA A 242 -8.53 -8.50 -1.24
C ALA A 242 -9.95 -7.94 -1.52
N ARG A 243 -10.86 -7.90 -0.54
CA ARG A 243 -12.21 -7.34 -0.75
C ARG A 243 -12.30 -5.85 -0.43
N LEU A 244 -11.63 -5.40 0.63
CA LEU A 244 -11.67 -4.00 1.08
C LEU A 244 -10.62 -3.11 0.40
N GLY A 245 -9.64 -3.70 -0.29
CA GLY A 245 -8.44 -2.97 -0.70
C GLY A 245 -7.61 -2.51 0.50
N ALA A 246 -7.72 -3.22 1.62
CA ALA A 246 -6.97 -2.91 2.83
C ALA A 246 -5.51 -3.36 2.71
N ILE A 247 -4.59 -2.69 3.38
CA ILE A 247 -3.20 -3.11 3.51
C ILE A 247 -3.02 -3.86 4.83
N ARG A 248 -2.36 -5.02 4.79
CA ARG A 248 -2.13 -5.82 5.99
C ARG A 248 -0.77 -5.53 6.61
N VAL A 249 -0.79 -5.08 7.86
CA VAL A 249 0.41 -4.93 8.69
C VAL A 249 0.51 -6.13 9.63
N CYS A 250 1.58 -6.93 9.52
CA CYS A 250 1.75 -8.17 10.28
C CYS A 250 2.75 -7.99 11.44
N SER A 251 2.35 -8.38 12.66
CA SER A 251 3.21 -8.28 13.85
C SER A 251 4.52 -9.05 13.72
N ASP A 252 4.49 -10.22 13.09
CA ASP A 252 5.69 -11.06 12.97
C ASP A 252 6.68 -10.47 11.95
N ALA A 253 6.17 -9.88 10.87
CA ALA A 253 7.01 -9.20 9.88
C ALA A 253 7.67 -7.95 10.48
N GLU A 254 6.89 -7.10 11.14
CA GLU A 254 7.43 -5.86 11.74
C GLU A 254 8.35 -6.14 12.94
N ARG A 255 8.05 -7.17 13.74
CA ARG A 255 8.96 -7.62 14.81
C ARG A 255 10.32 -8.00 14.23
N ARG A 256 10.34 -8.81 13.17
CA ARG A 256 11.60 -9.25 12.54
C ARG A 256 12.34 -8.07 11.92
N ARG A 257 11.63 -7.16 11.27
CA ARG A 257 12.17 -5.93 10.70
C ARG A 257 12.86 -5.05 11.75
N LEU A 258 12.28 -4.91 12.96
CA LEU A 258 12.89 -4.15 14.05
C LEU A 258 14.21 -4.73 14.58
N HIS A 259 14.55 -5.96 14.18
CA HIS A 259 15.77 -6.68 14.56
C HIS A 259 16.63 -7.05 13.35
N ASP A 260 16.46 -6.34 12.22
CA ASP A 260 17.22 -6.54 10.98
C ASP A 260 17.15 -7.98 10.42
N LEU A 261 16.05 -8.69 10.72
CA LEU A 261 15.76 -10.01 10.18
C LEU A 261 14.84 -9.87 8.96
N ASP A 262 15.06 -10.72 7.95
CA ASP A 262 14.23 -10.77 6.74
C ASP A 262 12.74 -10.88 7.11
N PRO A 263 11.86 -9.90 6.83
CA PRO A 263 10.47 -9.90 7.27
C PRO A 263 9.60 -11.02 6.65
N VAL A 264 10.05 -11.65 5.55
CA VAL A 264 9.27 -12.65 4.78
C VAL A 264 9.65 -14.10 5.12
N ALA A 265 10.81 -14.34 5.75
CA ALA A 265 11.22 -15.71 6.05
C ALA A 265 10.16 -16.51 6.83
N ILE A 266 9.97 -17.76 6.43
CA ILE A 266 8.93 -18.67 6.95
C ILE A 266 9.35 -19.27 8.32
N HIS A 267 10.61 -19.08 8.72
CA HIS A 267 11.16 -19.70 9.92
C HIS A 267 11.01 -18.79 11.14
N PRO A 268 10.30 -19.22 12.19
CA PRO A 268 10.51 -18.67 13.51
C PRO A 268 11.85 -19.23 14.00
N GLN A 269 12.74 -18.33 14.43
CA GLN A 269 14.10 -18.60 14.92
C GLN A 269 15.14 -18.79 13.80
N GLY A 270 15.99 -17.78 13.61
CA GLY A 270 17.23 -17.93 12.88
C GLY A 270 18.16 -18.88 13.63
N GLY A 271 18.67 -19.90 12.93
CA GLY A 271 19.91 -20.57 13.30
C GLY A 271 21.10 -19.72 12.87
N GLY A 272 21.20 -18.51 13.42
CA GLY A 272 22.32 -17.58 13.20
C GLY A 272 23.14 -17.45 14.48
N ASP A 273 24.42 -17.78 14.38
CA ASP A 273 25.39 -17.93 15.47
C ASP A 273 25.90 -16.56 16.02
N GLY A 274 24.98 -15.64 16.32
CA GLY A 274 25.29 -14.31 16.85
C GLY A 274 24.32 -13.93 17.95
N ALA A 275 24.84 -13.35 19.05
CA ALA A 275 24.14 -13.04 20.30
C ALA A 275 22.63 -12.77 20.11
N ALA A 276 21.81 -13.78 20.41
CA ALA A 276 20.39 -13.78 20.09
C ALA A 276 19.64 -12.76 20.95
N VAL A 277 19.39 -11.58 20.40
CA VAL A 277 18.43 -10.63 20.98
C VAL A 277 17.09 -11.36 21.07
N ASP A 278 16.51 -11.41 22.28
CA ASP A 278 15.17 -11.96 22.44
C ASP A 278 14.15 -10.98 21.86
N ILE A 279 13.76 -11.24 20.61
CA ILE A 279 12.77 -10.47 19.86
C ILE A 279 11.36 -10.54 20.48
N PHE A 280 11.18 -11.36 21.53
CA PHE A 280 9.94 -11.50 22.31
C PHE A 280 10.07 -11.02 23.77
N SER A 281 11.17 -10.34 24.13
CA SER A 281 11.24 -9.61 25.40
C SER A 281 10.09 -8.60 25.53
N ASP A 282 9.76 -8.19 26.75
CA ASP A 282 8.66 -7.23 26.99
C ASP A 282 8.93 -5.91 26.24
N GLU A 283 10.17 -5.41 26.26
CA GLU A 283 10.58 -4.21 25.53
C GLU A 283 10.46 -4.38 24.01
N ALA A 284 10.95 -5.51 23.45
CA ALA A 284 10.83 -5.78 22.01
C ALA A 284 9.36 -5.92 21.59
N THR A 285 8.53 -6.52 22.45
CA THR A 285 7.09 -6.65 22.26
C THR A 285 6.42 -5.28 22.23
N GLU A 286 6.70 -4.42 23.21
CA GLU A 286 6.16 -3.06 23.25
C GLU A 286 6.57 -2.25 22.02
N ARG A 287 7.86 -2.30 21.64
CA ARG A 287 8.37 -1.64 20.42
C ARG A 287 7.66 -2.13 19.16
N THR A 288 7.40 -3.44 19.05
CA THR A 288 6.64 -4.03 17.94
C THR A 288 5.23 -3.44 17.88
N TYR A 289 4.50 -3.40 18.99
CA TYR A 289 3.12 -2.88 18.98
C TYR A 289 3.04 -1.38 18.70
N ARG A 290 3.99 -0.58 19.21
CA ARG A 290 4.09 0.84 18.84
C ARG A 290 4.38 1.02 17.35
N ARG A 291 5.26 0.20 16.78
CA ARG A 291 5.53 0.17 15.34
C ARG A 291 4.27 -0.18 14.53
N LEU A 292 3.51 -1.20 14.94
CA LEU A 292 2.23 -1.55 14.30
C LEU A 292 1.23 -0.39 14.31
N ALA A 293 1.12 0.32 15.44
CA ALA A 293 0.27 1.50 15.55
C ALA A 293 0.74 2.63 14.63
N SER A 294 2.05 2.89 14.55
CA SER A 294 2.61 3.88 13.61
C SER A 294 2.30 3.52 12.16
N CYS A 295 2.49 2.26 11.76
CA CYS A 295 2.18 1.78 10.41
C CYS A 295 0.69 1.91 10.08
N ALA A 296 -0.19 1.54 11.02
CA ALA A 296 -1.63 1.71 10.86
C ALA A 296 -2.01 3.19 10.72
N GLY A 297 -1.45 4.06 11.56
CA GLY A 297 -1.67 5.51 11.48
C GLY A 297 -1.28 6.09 10.13
N ALA A 298 -0.11 5.71 9.59
CA ALA A 298 0.34 6.17 8.27
C ALA A 298 -0.60 5.75 7.13
N LEU A 299 -1.12 4.52 7.17
CA LEU A 299 -2.11 4.04 6.20
C LEU A 299 -3.44 4.80 6.31
N LEU A 300 -3.92 5.05 7.53
CA LEU A 300 -5.13 5.83 7.75
C LEU A 300 -4.97 7.28 7.27
N ASP A 301 -3.82 7.92 7.53
CA ASP A 301 -3.49 9.26 7.03
C ASP A 301 -3.40 9.32 5.49
N ALA A 302 -3.13 8.19 4.85
CA ALA A 302 -3.12 8.02 3.40
C ALA A 302 -4.52 7.73 2.81
N GLY A 303 -5.56 7.62 3.64
CA GLY A 303 -6.90 7.25 3.17
C GLY A 303 -7.04 5.76 2.80
N ILE A 304 -6.13 4.91 3.27
CA ILE A 304 -6.05 3.49 2.93
C ILE A 304 -6.58 2.63 4.10
N PRO A 305 -7.55 1.72 3.86
CA PRO A 305 -8.01 0.79 4.89
C PRO A 305 -6.84 -0.05 5.44
N ALA A 306 -6.74 -0.17 6.76
CA ALA A 306 -5.65 -0.88 7.40
C ALA A 306 -6.19 -2.13 8.12
N CYS A 307 -5.51 -3.27 7.94
CA CYS A 307 -5.78 -4.49 8.69
C CYS A 307 -4.52 -4.88 9.46
N VAL A 308 -4.53 -4.79 10.78
CA VAL A 308 -3.39 -5.19 11.60
C VAL A 308 -3.59 -6.64 12.05
N ASP A 309 -2.69 -7.53 11.64
CA ASP A 309 -2.70 -8.96 11.96
C ASP A 309 -1.62 -9.27 12.99
N GLY A 310 -2.06 -9.66 14.18
CA GLY A 310 -1.18 -9.91 15.32
C GLY A 310 -1.90 -10.64 16.45
N THR A 311 -1.18 -10.87 17.54
CA THR A 311 -1.72 -11.54 18.74
C THR A 311 -2.06 -10.49 19.80
N PHE A 312 -3.06 -9.63 19.51
CA PHE A 312 -3.53 -8.55 20.39
C PHE A 312 -4.34 -9.07 21.60
N LEU A 313 -3.68 -9.88 22.42
CA LEU A 313 -4.26 -10.62 23.54
C LEU A 313 -4.53 -9.72 24.75
N CYS A 314 -3.71 -8.68 24.94
CA CYS A 314 -3.83 -7.74 26.05
C CYS A 314 -4.51 -6.44 25.61
N ARG A 315 -5.25 -5.81 26.51
CA ARG A 315 -5.98 -4.55 26.28
C ARG A 315 -5.06 -3.45 25.78
N TRP A 316 -3.90 -3.25 26.41
CA TRP A 316 -2.96 -2.19 26.02
C TRP A 316 -2.52 -2.29 24.56
N GLN A 317 -2.45 -3.51 24.01
CA GLN A 317 -2.08 -3.75 22.61
C GLN A 317 -3.20 -3.30 21.65
N ARG A 318 -4.45 -3.55 22.06
CA ARG A 318 -5.65 -3.15 21.31
C ARG A 318 -5.86 -1.64 21.40
N ASP A 319 -5.68 -1.05 22.57
CA ASP A 319 -5.80 0.39 22.82
C ASP A 319 -4.81 1.20 21.96
N LEU A 320 -3.56 0.76 21.83
CA LEU A 320 -2.56 1.41 20.96
C LEU A 320 -3.04 1.57 19.50
N LEU A 321 -3.74 0.56 18.99
CA LEU A 321 -4.27 0.57 17.62
C LEU A 321 -5.57 1.35 17.53
N ARG A 322 -6.52 1.11 18.46
CA ARG A 322 -7.79 1.84 18.51
C ARG A 322 -7.58 3.35 18.53
N GLN A 323 -6.64 3.82 19.35
CA GLN A 323 -6.29 5.24 19.45
C GLN A 323 -5.86 5.84 18.11
N GLN A 324 -5.28 5.07 17.18
CA GLN A 324 -4.93 5.56 15.84
C GLN A 324 -6.15 5.93 15.01
N ALA A 325 -7.22 5.14 15.10
CA ALA A 325 -8.47 5.41 14.41
C ALA A 325 -9.27 6.50 15.14
N GLU A 326 -9.39 6.41 16.47
CA GLU A 326 -10.12 7.37 17.30
C GLU A 326 -9.55 8.80 17.18
N ALA A 327 -8.22 8.96 17.20
CA ALA A 327 -7.57 10.27 17.05
C ALA A 327 -7.83 10.93 15.68
N ARG A 328 -8.26 10.15 14.68
CA ARG A 328 -8.58 10.60 13.32
C ARG A 328 -10.09 10.66 13.05
N GLY A 329 -10.91 10.31 14.03
CA GLY A 329 -12.37 10.18 13.85
C GLY A 329 -12.75 9.07 12.86
N LEU A 330 -11.92 8.02 12.74
CA LEU A 330 -12.12 6.93 11.80
C LEU A 330 -12.71 5.69 12.49
N PRO A 331 -13.47 4.87 11.76
CA PRO A 331 -14.06 3.65 12.31
C PRO A 331 -12.99 2.62 12.64
N CYS A 332 -13.14 1.96 13.79
CA CYS A 332 -12.29 0.87 14.24
C CYS A 332 -13.13 -0.37 14.51
N LEU A 333 -12.72 -1.52 13.96
CA LEU A 333 -13.39 -2.81 14.15
C LEU A 333 -12.40 -3.82 14.73
N LEU A 334 -12.79 -4.46 15.83
CA LEU A 334 -12.09 -5.62 16.37
C LEU A 334 -12.73 -6.88 15.81
N VAL A 335 -11.91 -7.80 15.30
CA VAL A 335 -12.38 -9.11 14.83
C VAL A 335 -11.71 -10.18 15.67
N SER A 336 -12.48 -10.83 16.55
CA SER A 336 -12.04 -11.96 17.36
C SER A 336 -12.15 -13.25 16.54
N PHE A 337 -11.00 -13.81 16.15
CA PHE A 337 -10.93 -15.07 15.43
C PHE A 337 -10.85 -16.23 16.41
N GLU A 338 -11.86 -17.10 16.36
CA GLU A 338 -12.09 -18.13 17.35
C GLU A 338 -12.10 -19.53 16.72
N ALA A 339 -11.67 -20.51 17.51
CA ALA A 339 -11.74 -21.93 17.20
C ALA A 339 -11.63 -22.71 18.52
N ASP A 340 -12.22 -23.90 18.58
CA ASP A 340 -12.08 -24.78 19.73
C ASP A 340 -10.62 -25.23 19.95
N ASP A 341 -10.27 -25.56 21.20
CA ASP A 341 -8.90 -25.92 21.59
C ASP A 341 -8.35 -27.11 20.79
N ALA A 342 -9.17 -28.14 20.53
CA ALA A 342 -8.75 -29.29 19.75
C ALA A 342 -8.38 -28.89 18.31
N THR A 343 -9.14 -27.98 17.71
CA THR A 343 -8.86 -27.39 16.40
C THR A 343 -7.58 -26.54 16.42
N LEU A 344 -7.38 -25.69 17.43
CA LEU A 344 -6.18 -24.87 17.58
C LEU A 344 -4.92 -25.75 17.65
N ARG A 345 -4.92 -26.75 18.55
CA ARG A 345 -3.81 -27.71 18.72
C ARG A 345 -3.52 -28.45 17.42
N ARG A 346 -4.53 -29.02 16.79
CA ARG A 346 -4.40 -29.73 15.50
C ARG A 346 -3.79 -28.85 14.40
N ARG A 347 -4.24 -27.59 14.28
CA ARG A 347 -3.72 -26.63 13.28
C ARG A 347 -2.25 -26.27 13.56
N ILE A 348 -1.89 -26.07 14.82
CA ILE A 348 -0.51 -25.78 15.23
C ILE A 348 0.41 -26.97 15.00
N GLU A 349 0.01 -28.19 15.39
CA GLU A 349 0.78 -29.41 15.14
C GLU A 349 1.05 -29.63 13.65
N LYS A 350 0.01 -29.49 12.81
CA LYS A 350 0.13 -29.63 11.36
C LYS A 350 1.11 -28.59 10.79
N ARG A 351 1.02 -27.33 11.24
CA ARG A 351 1.91 -26.26 10.80
C ARG A 351 3.36 -26.53 11.23
N ALA A 352 3.55 -26.91 12.49
CA ALA A 352 4.88 -27.16 13.05
C ALA A 352 5.59 -28.30 12.32
N ARG A 353 4.89 -29.40 12.04
CA ARG A 353 5.41 -30.52 11.23
C ARG A 353 5.79 -30.08 9.81
N ARG A 354 4.96 -29.26 9.16
CA ARG A 354 5.25 -28.74 7.81
C ARG A 354 6.47 -27.82 7.78
N GLN A 355 6.71 -27.07 8.85
CA GLN A 355 7.81 -26.10 8.95
C GLN A 355 9.08 -26.70 9.58
N GLY A 356 9.06 -27.97 9.99
CA GLY A 356 10.17 -28.60 10.72
C GLY A 356 10.43 -28.00 12.10
N SER A 357 9.46 -27.31 12.69
CA SER A 357 9.58 -26.71 14.02
C SER A 357 9.10 -27.64 15.13
N ASP A 358 9.60 -27.46 16.35
CA ASP A 358 9.18 -28.25 17.51
C ASP A 358 7.70 -28.04 17.85
N VAL A 359 6.93 -29.13 17.80
CA VAL A 359 5.51 -29.18 18.13
C VAL A 359 5.25 -28.83 19.59
N ALA A 360 6.06 -29.36 20.53
CA ALA A 360 5.87 -29.14 21.95
C ALA A 360 6.07 -27.66 22.30
N ARG A 361 7.14 -27.05 21.78
CA ARG A 361 7.38 -25.61 21.89
C ARG A 361 6.22 -24.79 21.31
N SER A 362 5.70 -25.17 20.14
CA SER A 362 4.59 -24.46 19.48
C SER A 362 3.28 -24.54 20.29
N LEU A 363 2.98 -25.68 20.90
CA LEU A 363 1.83 -25.83 21.80
C LEU A 363 2.03 -25.10 23.14
N GLY A 364 3.26 -25.00 23.62
CA GLY A 364 3.61 -24.17 24.77
C GLY A 364 3.38 -22.67 24.51
N VAL A 365 3.62 -22.20 23.29
CA VAL A 365 3.25 -20.83 22.87
C VAL A 365 1.74 -20.63 22.91
N LEU A 366 0.95 -21.56 22.36
CA LEU A 366 -0.53 -21.49 22.43
C LEU A 366 -1.02 -21.37 23.87
N SER A 367 -0.51 -22.21 24.76
CA SER A 367 -0.95 -22.24 26.17
C SER A 367 -0.65 -20.91 26.86
N ARG A 368 0.53 -20.32 26.62
CA ARG A 368 0.86 -18.97 27.13
C ARG A 368 -0.03 -17.88 26.56
N GLN A 369 -0.37 -17.96 25.27
CA GLN A 369 -1.26 -16.99 24.62
C GLN A 369 -2.69 -17.07 25.15
N GLN A 370 -3.22 -18.28 25.40
CA GLN A 370 -4.53 -18.45 26.02
C GLN A 370 -4.56 -17.88 27.44
N ALA A 371 -3.50 -18.09 28.22
CA ALA A 371 -3.40 -17.55 29.59
C ALA A 371 -3.26 -16.01 29.61
N ALA A 372 -2.64 -15.42 28.60
CA ALA A 372 -2.46 -13.97 28.47
C ALA A 372 -3.67 -13.25 27.84
N PHE A 373 -4.70 -13.98 27.39
CA PHE A 373 -5.87 -13.39 26.74
C PHE A 373 -6.72 -12.62 27.77
N GLU A 374 -6.70 -11.30 27.66
CA GLU A 374 -7.57 -10.42 28.45
C GLU A 374 -8.93 -10.26 27.75
N SER A 375 -9.99 -10.39 28.53
CA SER A 375 -11.36 -10.20 28.05
C SER A 375 -11.55 -8.82 27.42
N PHE A 376 -12.46 -8.73 26.44
CA PHE A 376 -12.81 -7.46 25.82
C PHE A 376 -13.55 -6.55 26.81
N ALA A 377 -13.15 -5.29 26.88
CA ALA A 377 -13.81 -4.25 27.66
C ALA A 377 -15.16 -3.86 27.05
N ASP A 378 -16.02 -3.15 27.80
CA ASP A 378 -17.37 -2.80 27.34
C ASP A 378 -17.33 -1.90 26.09
N GLU A 379 -16.36 -0.98 26.01
CA GLU A 379 -16.16 -0.11 24.86
C GLU A 379 -15.60 -0.86 23.64
N GLU A 380 -14.98 -2.03 23.84
CA GLU A 380 -14.52 -2.91 22.74
C GLU A 380 -15.69 -3.67 22.13
N ARG A 381 -16.64 -4.11 22.96
CA ARG A 381 -17.79 -4.93 22.53
C ARG A 381 -18.72 -4.19 21.57
N LEU A 382 -18.73 -2.85 21.60
CA LEU A 382 -19.51 -2.02 20.67
C LEU A 382 -19.05 -2.16 19.21
N HIS A 383 -17.80 -2.54 18.99
CA HIS A 383 -17.19 -2.66 17.66
C HIS A 383 -16.46 -4.01 17.50
N LEU A 384 -16.97 -5.04 18.18
CA LEU A 384 -16.40 -6.38 18.19
C LEU A 384 -17.23 -7.33 17.34
N VAL A 385 -16.56 -7.96 16.37
CA VAL A 385 -17.10 -9.08 15.60
C VAL A 385 -16.44 -10.37 16.07
N HIS A 386 -17.25 -11.34 16.49
CA HIS A 386 -16.79 -12.70 16.76
C HIS A 386 -16.88 -13.53 15.49
N LEU A 387 -15.78 -14.17 15.11
CA LEU A 387 -15.70 -15.03 13.93
C LEU A 387 -15.23 -16.43 14.30
N ASP A 388 -16.16 -17.38 14.29
CA ASP A 388 -15.84 -18.81 14.35
C ASP A 388 -15.20 -19.25 13.02
N THR A 389 -13.90 -19.54 13.08
CA THR A 389 -13.11 -19.93 11.91
C THR A 389 -13.28 -21.40 11.50
N THR A 390 -14.18 -22.13 12.15
CA THR A 390 -14.58 -23.49 11.81
C THR A 390 -15.88 -23.53 11.01
N ALA A 391 -16.64 -22.43 10.97
CA ALA A 391 -17.86 -22.31 10.19
C ALA A 391 -17.59 -22.21 8.68
N ASP A 392 -18.44 -22.85 7.87
CA ASP A 392 -18.28 -22.94 6.41
C ASP A 392 -18.41 -21.58 5.69
N ASN A 393 -19.16 -20.63 6.27
CA ASN A 393 -19.43 -19.30 5.73
C ASN A 393 -18.61 -18.17 6.37
N ALA A 394 -17.58 -18.49 7.15
CA ALA A 394 -16.83 -17.49 7.93
C ALA A 394 -16.19 -16.37 7.08
N ALA A 395 -15.78 -16.67 5.84
CA ALA A 395 -15.11 -15.69 4.97
C ALA A 395 -16.10 -14.68 4.36
N GLU A 396 -17.31 -15.12 4.04
CA GLU A 396 -18.39 -14.26 3.54
C GLU A 396 -18.90 -13.37 4.67
N THR A 397 -19.14 -13.97 5.83
CA THR A 397 -19.59 -13.30 7.06
C THR A 397 -18.66 -12.14 7.45
N LEU A 398 -17.34 -12.33 7.42
CA LEU A 398 -16.38 -11.29 7.83
C LEU A 398 -16.46 -10.02 6.96
N ALA A 399 -16.48 -10.18 5.64
CA ALA A 399 -16.45 -9.03 4.74
C ALA A 399 -17.78 -8.27 4.73
N ASP A 400 -18.89 -8.98 4.84
CA ASP A 400 -20.22 -8.37 4.88
C ASP A 400 -20.41 -7.60 6.20
N LEU A 401 -19.96 -8.19 7.33
CA LEU A 401 -19.94 -7.51 8.63
C LEU A 401 -19.04 -6.28 8.65
N VAL A 402 -17.86 -6.33 8.02
CA VAL A 402 -17.00 -5.14 7.95
C VAL A 402 -17.65 -4.04 7.11
N ASN A 403 -18.26 -4.38 5.97
CA ASN A 403 -18.94 -3.39 5.13
C ASN A 403 -20.18 -2.79 5.81
N GLU A 404 -20.96 -3.61 6.51
CA GLU A 404 -22.13 -3.14 7.28
C GLU A 404 -21.69 -2.21 8.41
N HIS A 405 -20.66 -2.59 9.16
CA HIS A 405 -20.14 -1.76 10.26
C HIS A 405 -19.58 -0.43 9.75
N VAL A 406 -18.78 -0.46 8.68
CA VAL A 406 -18.23 0.76 8.05
C VAL A 406 -19.33 1.70 7.57
N ARG A 407 -20.44 1.17 7.03
CA ARG A 407 -21.59 1.96 6.58
C ARG A 407 -22.44 2.52 7.72
N LEU A 408 -22.43 1.89 8.89
CA LEU A 408 -23.20 2.33 10.06
C LEU A 408 -22.46 3.39 10.88
N THR A 409 -21.13 3.44 10.77
CA THR A 409 -20.26 4.39 11.50
C THR A 409 -19.76 5.58 10.66
N GLY A 410 -20.00 5.59 9.35
CA GLY A 410 -19.74 6.72 8.45
C GLY A 410 -21.03 7.40 8.03
#